data_AF-A0A0J8RSL8-F1
#
_entry.id   AF-A0A0J8RSL8-F1
#
_cell.length_a   1.000
_cell.length_b   1.000
_cell.length_c   1.000
_cell.angle_alpha   90.00
_cell.angle_beta   90.00
_cell.angle_gamma   90.00
#
_symmetry.space_group_name_H-M   'P 1'
#
loop_
_entity.id
_entity.type
_entity.pdbx_description
1 polymer ?
#
loop_
_entity_poly.entity_id
_entity_poly.type
_entity_poly.pdbx_seq_one_letter_code
_entity_poly.pdbx_strand_id
1 'polypeptide(L)'
;MAPLRLYIDGRTFRDQHNREVVLRGINIDATAKFPKTPNLPSYIPDEFYDGDNVSFVGRPFALEDAHTHFERLRRWGYNQIRYIFTWEAIEHAGPGKYDEDWIEFTIKLLRSLKKYGFYIYMDPHQDVWSRHSGGSGAPMWTLYAAGFDPRNFNITQAALVQNTYPDPASFPKMIWSTNYTRLVCQTIFTLFWAGKDFAPKAIINGKNIQDFLQGHFIAAVKHLAKRIHEAGDLENEVVIGWESINEPNRGLGALVRLLLGPLETLVLAKLGETC
;
A
#
# COMPACT_ATOMS: atom_id res chain seq x y z
N MET A 1 3.57 4.48 29.87
CA MET A 1 3.42 4.84 28.44
C MET A 1 3.62 6.34 28.31
N ALA A 2 4.39 6.81 27.33
CA ALA A 2 4.46 8.24 27.03
C ALA A 2 3.09 8.73 26.53
N PRO A 3 2.67 9.96 26.82
CA PRO A 3 1.41 10.50 26.33
C PRO A 3 1.44 10.57 24.80
N LEU A 4 0.33 10.19 24.14
CA LEU A 4 0.19 10.29 22.69
C LEU A 4 0.40 11.74 22.25
N ARG A 5 1.05 11.96 21.10
CA ARG A 5 1.17 13.31 20.53
C ARG A 5 -0.18 13.87 20.09
N LEU A 6 -1.09 12.99 19.66
CA LEU A 6 -2.44 13.31 19.20
C LEU A 6 -3.41 12.26 19.73
N TYR A 7 -4.58 12.67 20.22
CA TYR A 7 -5.67 11.77 20.61
C TYR A 7 -7.01 12.24 20.03
N ILE A 8 -7.99 11.33 20.02
CA ILE A 8 -9.33 11.57 19.48
C ILE A 8 -10.25 11.97 20.63
N ASP A 9 -10.92 13.12 20.47
CA ASP A 9 -11.99 13.59 21.35
C ASP A 9 -13.26 13.82 20.50
N GLY A 10 -14.16 12.84 20.55
CA GLY A 10 -15.36 12.78 19.71
C GLY A 10 -15.02 12.80 18.22
N ARG A 11 -15.19 13.97 17.59
CA ARG A 11 -14.96 14.19 16.15
C ARG A 11 -13.69 15.00 15.86
N THR A 12 -12.92 15.34 16.89
CA THR A 12 -11.77 16.24 16.78
C THR A 12 -10.49 15.53 17.18
N PHE A 13 -9.38 15.93 16.57
CA PHE A 13 -8.06 15.57 17.04
C PHE A 13 -7.57 16.63 18.01
N ARG A 14 -7.02 16.21 19.15
CA ARG A 14 -6.43 17.10 20.14
C ARG A 14 -5.00 16.72 20.48
N ASP A 15 -4.19 17.72 20.81
CA ASP A 15 -2.85 17.51 21.35
C ASP A 15 -2.83 17.50 22.88
N GLN A 16 -1.65 17.29 23.46
CA GLN A 16 -1.42 17.20 24.91
C GLN A 16 -1.80 18.48 25.69
N HIS A 17 -2.06 19.60 25.01
CA HIS A 17 -2.51 20.86 25.61
C HIS A 17 -4.01 21.09 25.40
N ASN A 18 -4.77 20.05 25.04
CA ASN A 18 -6.19 20.11 24.70
C ASN A 18 -6.51 21.05 23.51
N ARG A 19 -5.53 21.40 22.67
CA ARG A 19 -5.80 22.23 21.49
C ARG A 19 -6.37 21.36 20.38
N GLU A 20 -7.38 21.85 19.68
CA GLU A 20 -7.86 21.21 18.46
C GLU A 20 -6.79 21.32 17.37
N VAL A 21 -6.45 20.19 16.74
CA VAL A 21 -5.44 20.09 15.69
C VAL A 21 -6.13 19.82 14.37
N VAL A 22 -6.05 20.79 13.45
CA VAL A 22 -6.51 20.61 12.08
C VAL A 22 -5.38 20.04 11.24
N LEU A 23 -5.58 18.83 10.71
CA LEU A 23 -4.64 18.19 9.80
C LEU A 23 -4.87 18.70 8.37
N ARG A 24 -3.83 19.31 7.79
CA ARG A 24 -3.80 19.74 6.38
C ARG A 24 -2.55 19.17 5.75
N GLY A 25 -2.73 18.34 4.73
CA GLY A 25 -1.63 17.58 4.20
C GLY A 25 -1.75 17.19 2.74
N ILE A 26 -0.81 16.34 2.34
CA ILE A 26 -0.61 15.87 0.97
C ILE A 26 -0.17 14.41 0.97
N ASN A 27 -0.39 13.73 -0.14
CA ASN A 27 0.21 12.41 -0.40
C ASN A 27 1.67 12.59 -0.84
N ILE A 28 2.61 11.87 -0.23
CA ILE A 28 4.01 11.86 -0.69
C ILE A 28 4.24 10.62 -1.57
N ASP A 29 4.95 10.82 -2.69
CA ASP A 29 4.27 10.88 -3.99
C ASP A 29 4.07 9.53 -4.72
N ALA A 30 3.33 9.58 -5.84
CA ALA A 30 2.99 8.42 -6.68
C ALA A 30 4.20 7.63 -7.22
N THR A 31 5.41 8.17 -7.21
CA THR A 31 6.64 7.41 -7.52
C THR A 31 6.87 6.25 -6.56
N ALA A 32 6.34 6.29 -5.33
CA ALA A 32 6.37 5.17 -4.38
C ALA A 32 5.60 3.93 -4.86
N LYS A 33 4.82 4.05 -5.94
CA LYS A 33 4.04 2.98 -6.54
C LYS A 33 4.84 2.04 -7.43
N PHE A 34 6.07 2.42 -7.81
CA PHE A 34 6.88 1.68 -8.77
C PHE A 34 8.33 1.48 -8.28
N PRO A 35 8.99 0.37 -8.63
CA PRO A 35 10.38 0.11 -8.27
C PRO A 35 11.32 1.24 -8.67
N LYS A 36 12.37 1.44 -7.87
CA LYS A 36 13.51 2.32 -8.19
C LYS A 36 14.59 1.58 -8.98
N THR A 37 14.86 0.33 -8.60
CA THR A 37 15.92 -0.50 -9.18
C THR A 37 15.37 -1.88 -9.54
N PRO A 38 15.39 -2.29 -10.81
CA PRO A 38 15.57 -1.41 -11.98
C PRO A 38 14.52 -0.29 -12.01
N ASN A 39 14.79 0.80 -12.73
CA ASN A 39 13.81 1.88 -12.85
C ASN A 39 12.68 1.44 -13.78
N LEU A 40 11.57 1.00 -13.19
CA LEU A 40 10.43 0.40 -13.89
C LEU A 40 9.17 1.28 -13.84
N PRO A 41 9.14 2.43 -14.54
CA PRO A 41 7.89 3.14 -14.79
C PRO A 41 6.97 2.30 -15.68
N SER A 42 5.67 2.59 -15.65
CA SER A 42 4.60 1.80 -16.30
C SER A 42 4.74 1.56 -17.80
N TYR A 43 5.54 2.36 -18.51
CA TYR A 43 5.71 2.31 -19.96
C TYR A 43 6.95 1.53 -20.42
N ILE A 44 7.86 1.13 -19.51
CA ILE A 44 9.06 0.36 -19.87
C ILE A 44 8.72 -1.14 -19.86
N PRO A 45 8.94 -1.87 -20.97
CA PRO A 45 8.65 -3.30 -21.06
C PRO A 45 9.79 -4.18 -20.53
N ASP A 46 11.03 -3.71 -20.66
CA ASP A 46 12.23 -4.45 -20.29
C ASP A 46 12.22 -4.74 -18.79
N GLU A 47 12.50 -6.00 -18.43
CA GLU A 47 12.54 -6.49 -17.04
C GLU A 47 11.22 -6.34 -16.26
N PHE A 48 10.14 -5.89 -16.89
CA PHE A 48 8.88 -5.59 -16.19
C PHE A 48 8.29 -6.82 -15.49
N TYR A 49 8.40 -8.00 -16.09
CA TYR A 49 7.90 -9.25 -15.51
C TYR A 49 8.92 -9.96 -14.62
N ASP A 50 10.07 -9.35 -14.33
CA ASP A 50 10.96 -9.80 -13.27
C ASP A 50 10.59 -9.10 -11.96
N GLY A 51 9.45 -9.50 -11.38
CA GLY A 51 8.92 -8.89 -10.16
C GLY A 51 9.60 -9.33 -8.87
N ASP A 52 10.43 -10.38 -8.92
CA ASP A 52 11.12 -10.91 -7.73
C ASP A 52 12.44 -10.17 -7.46
N ASN A 53 13.02 -9.53 -8.48
CA ASN A 53 14.32 -8.84 -8.40
C ASN A 53 14.17 -7.31 -8.55
N VAL A 54 13.28 -6.73 -7.75
CA VAL A 54 13.03 -5.28 -7.74
C VAL A 54 13.32 -4.69 -6.36
N SER A 55 13.67 -3.41 -6.31
CA SER A 55 13.81 -2.68 -5.06
C SER A 55 13.09 -1.34 -5.12
N PHE A 56 12.39 -1.03 -4.05
CA PHE A 56 11.72 0.25 -3.83
C PHE A 56 12.56 1.21 -2.98
N VAL A 57 13.76 0.81 -2.54
CA VAL A 57 14.67 1.66 -1.77
C VAL A 57 14.98 2.94 -2.56
N GLY A 58 14.86 4.09 -1.90
CA GLY A 58 15.02 5.39 -2.58
C GLY A 58 13.75 5.90 -3.26
N ARG A 59 12.60 5.25 -3.07
CA ARG A 59 11.28 5.83 -3.35
C ARG A 59 10.65 6.40 -2.08
N PRO A 60 9.89 7.52 -2.14
CA PRO A 60 9.53 8.27 -3.35
C PRO A 60 10.69 9.09 -3.93
N PHE A 61 11.67 9.44 -3.11
CA PHE A 61 12.90 10.12 -3.51
C PHE A 61 14.05 9.74 -2.58
N ALA A 62 15.27 10.13 -2.95
CA ALA A 62 16.47 9.80 -2.19
C ALA A 62 16.52 10.55 -0.83
N LEU A 63 17.19 9.98 0.18
CA LEU A 63 17.18 10.55 1.54
C LEU A 63 17.84 11.94 1.59
N GLU A 64 18.82 12.19 0.74
CA GLU A 64 19.50 13.46 0.56
C GLU A 64 18.57 14.59 0.11
N ASP A 65 17.53 14.27 -0.67
CA ASP A 65 16.55 15.24 -1.16
C ASP A 65 15.45 15.54 -0.13
N ALA A 66 15.33 14.72 0.91
CA ALA A 66 14.25 14.78 1.88
C ALA A 66 14.15 16.14 2.59
N HIS A 67 15.31 16.74 2.93
CA HIS A 67 15.34 18.06 3.56
C HIS A 67 14.66 19.13 2.70
N THR A 68 15.02 19.18 1.42
CA THR A 68 14.49 20.15 0.45
C THR A 68 12.98 20.00 0.28
N HIS A 69 12.48 18.78 0.17
CA HIS A 69 11.04 18.53 0.01
C HIS A 69 10.25 18.89 1.27
N PHE A 70 10.70 18.41 2.43
CA PHE A 70 9.98 18.60 3.68
C PHE A 70 9.99 20.06 4.17
N GLU A 71 11.09 20.78 3.95
CA GLU A 71 11.15 22.21 4.23
C GLU A 71 10.10 22.98 3.40
N ARG A 72 10.01 22.71 2.09
CA ARG A 72 9.01 23.36 1.22
C ARG A 72 7.58 23.08 1.68
N LEU A 73 7.26 21.82 1.97
CA LEU A 73 5.93 21.44 2.45
C LEU A 73 5.57 22.15 3.76
N ARG A 74 6.51 22.28 4.70
CA ARG A 74 6.30 23.07 5.93
C ARG A 74 6.11 24.55 5.65
N ARG A 75 6.90 25.14 4.75
CA ARG A 75 6.75 26.56 4.34
C ARG A 75 5.41 26.83 3.67
N TRP A 76 4.82 25.86 2.99
CA TRP A 76 3.46 25.94 2.43
C TRP A 76 2.34 25.71 3.46
N GLY A 77 2.70 25.45 4.71
CA GLY A 77 1.74 25.30 5.81
C GLY A 77 1.17 23.90 5.98
N TYR A 78 1.68 22.89 5.28
CA TYR A 78 1.27 21.50 5.50
C TYR A 78 1.82 21.00 6.85
N ASN A 79 0.99 20.24 7.56
CA ASN A 79 1.36 19.60 8.82
C ASN A 79 1.13 18.09 8.82
N GLN A 80 0.47 17.55 7.81
CA GLN A 80 0.18 16.12 7.68
C GLN A 80 0.70 15.59 6.34
N ILE A 81 1.11 14.33 6.32
CA ILE A 81 1.43 13.58 5.10
C ILE A 81 0.74 12.23 5.15
N ARG A 82 0.12 11.87 4.02
CA ARG A 82 -0.29 10.49 3.74
C ARG A 82 0.87 9.79 3.06
N TYR A 83 1.50 8.87 3.79
CA TYR A 83 2.70 8.15 3.36
C TYR A 83 2.28 6.89 2.61
N ILE A 84 2.37 6.96 1.29
CA ILE A 84 2.01 5.89 0.37
C ILE A 84 3.11 4.84 0.39
N PHE A 85 2.73 3.57 0.55
CA PHE A 85 3.58 2.42 0.26
C PHE A 85 2.76 1.30 -0.36
N THR A 86 3.39 0.49 -1.21
CA THR A 86 2.72 -0.67 -1.81
C THR A 86 3.06 -1.94 -1.03
N TRP A 87 2.17 -2.94 -1.07
CA TRP A 87 2.47 -4.28 -0.56
C TRP A 87 3.69 -4.89 -1.27
N GLU A 88 3.85 -4.63 -2.57
CA GLU A 88 5.01 -5.05 -3.36
C GLU A 88 6.32 -4.51 -2.79
N ALA A 89 6.36 -3.25 -2.33
CA ALA A 89 7.55 -2.68 -1.71
C ALA A 89 8.00 -3.44 -0.45
N ILE A 90 7.07 -4.10 0.25
CA ILE A 90 7.38 -4.90 1.44
C ILE A 90 7.72 -6.34 1.07
N GLU A 91 7.01 -6.96 0.12
CA GLU A 91 7.00 -8.43 -0.06
C GLU A 91 7.07 -8.83 -1.54
N HIS A 92 7.90 -8.16 -2.35
CA HIS A 92 8.05 -8.43 -3.79
C HIS A 92 8.59 -9.83 -4.10
N ALA A 93 9.62 -10.29 -3.36
CA ALA A 93 10.37 -11.52 -3.63
C ALA A 93 9.61 -12.83 -3.33
N GLY A 94 8.37 -12.72 -2.82
CA GLY A 94 7.49 -13.85 -2.55
C GLY A 94 6.88 -13.86 -1.15
N PRO A 95 5.91 -14.76 -0.90
CA PRO A 95 5.21 -14.83 0.37
C PRO A 95 6.16 -15.11 1.55
N GLY A 96 6.08 -14.28 2.58
CA GLY A 96 6.88 -14.30 3.80
C GLY A 96 8.29 -13.70 3.67
N LYS A 97 8.66 -13.14 2.51
CA LYS A 97 9.99 -12.58 2.27
C LYS A 97 9.92 -11.06 2.26
N TYR A 98 10.23 -10.45 3.41
CA TYR A 98 10.13 -9.01 3.57
C TYR A 98 11.43 -8.29 3.17
N ASP A 99 11.29 -7.16 2.48
CA ASP A 99 12.40 -6.27 2.10
C ASP A 99 12.81 -5.40 3.29
N GLU A 100 13.75 -5.89 4.08
CA GLU A 100 14.25 -5.18 5.27
C GLU A 100 15.02 -3.90 4.92
N ASP A 101 15.63 -3.82 3.73
CA ASP A 101 16.37 -2.65 3.28
C ASP A 101 15.39 -1.51 2.95
N TRP A 102 14.26 -1.81 2.30
CA TRP A 102 13.19 -0.84 2.08
C TRP A 102 12.54 -0.38 3.38
N ILE A 103 12.35 -1.28 4.34
CA ILE A 103 11.81 -0.93 5.66
C ILE A 103 12.76 0.03 6.40
N GLU A 104 14.06 -0.27 6.41
CA GLU A 104 15.06 0.60 7.04
C GLU A 104 15.14 1.97 6.35
N PHE A 105 15.07 2.01 5.03
CA PHE A 105 14.96 3.26 4.28
C PHE A 105 13.71 4.07 4.71
N THR A 106 12.55 3.41 4.83
CA THR A 106 11.29 4.04 5.25
C THR A 106 11.40 4.62 6.66
N ILE A 107 12.01 3.90 7.60
CA ILE A 107 12.28 4.38 8.97
C ILE A 107 13.14 5.65 8.94
N LYS A 108 14.21 5.70 8.14
CA LYS A 108 15.06 6.89 8.00
C LYS A 108 14.29 8.08 7.42
N LEU A 109 13.41 7.84 6.46
CA LEU A 109 12.56 8.88 5.87
C LEU A 109 11.53 9.41 6.87
N LEU A 110 10.89 8.53 7.66
CA LEU A 110 9.97 8.89 8.74
C LEU A 110 10.67 9.70 9.85
N ARG A 111 11.91 9.34 10.22
CA ARG A 111 12.72 10.14 11.15
C ARG A 111 13.05 11.52 10.60
N SER A 112 13.26 11.63 9.29
CA SER A 112 13.45 12.92 8.63
C SER A 112 12.18 13.77 8.70
N LEU A 113 11.01 13.18 8.43
CA LEU A 113 9.70 13.82 8.59
C LEU A 113 9.42 14.28 10.02
N LYS A 114 9.83 13.49 11.01
CA LYS A 114 9.70 13.82 12.44
C LYS A 114 10.36 15.16 12.77
N LYS A 115 11.55 15.43 12.24
CA LYS A 115 12.30 16.68 12.46
C LYS A 115 11.54 17.93 12.00
N TYR A 116 10.62 17.79 11.04
CA TYR A 116 9.78 18.88 10.55
C TYR A 116 8.42 18.98 11.26
N GLY A 117 8.16 18.10 12.23
CA GLY A 117 6.92 18.10 13.00
C GLY A 117 5.69 17.68 12.18
N PHE A 118 5.85 16.86 11.14
CA PHE A 118 4.72 16.29 10.42
C PHE A 118 3.95 15.26 11.25
N TYR A 119 2.69 15.06 10.90
CA TYR A 119 1.84 13.94 11.29
C TYR A 119 1.69 12.99 10.11
N ILE A 120 1.91 11.70 10.31
CA ILE A 120 1.93 10.71 9.23
C ILE A 120 0.81 9.70 9.40
N TYR A 121 0.04 9.52 8.32
CA TYR A 121 -0.81 8.35 8.12
C TYR A 121 -0.12 7.40 7.15
N MET A 122 0.08 6.16 7.57
CA MET A 122 0.63 5.10 6.73
C MET A 122 -0.48 4.53 5.85
N ASP A 123 -0.28 4.51 4.54
CA ASP A 123 -1.27 4.11 3.54
C ASP A 123 -0.77 2.90 2.73
N PRO A 124 -1.31 1.70 2.98
CA PRO A 124 -1.14 0.53 2.13
C PRO A 124 -1.86 0.75 0.79
N HIS A 125 -1.14 1.34 -0.15
CA HIS A 125 -1.66 1.84 -1.39
C HIS A 125 -1.75 0.78 -2.47
N GLN A 126 -2.82 0.85 -3.25
CA GLN A 126 -3.00 0.09 -4.48
C GLN A 126 -3.86 0.89 -5.45
N ASP A 127 -3.62 0.70 -6.74
CA ASP A 127 -4.56 1.01 -7.81
C ASP A 127 -4.71 -0.23 -8.66
N VAL A 128 -5.95 -0.63 -8.94
CA VAL A 128 -6.27 -1.79 -9.80
C VAL A 128 -5.42 -3.03 -9.47
N TRP A 129 -5.21 -3.28 -8.18
CA TRP A 129 -4.48 -4.41 -7.58
C TRP A 129 -2.95 -4.38 -7.70
N SER A 130 -2.36 -4.39 -8.89
CA SER A 130 -0.91 -4.56 -9.10
C SER A 130 -0.42 -3.76 -10.32
N ARG A 131 0.88 -3.46 -10.37
CA ARG A 131 1.50 -2.89 -11.58
C ARG A 131 1.33 -3.80 -12.79
N HIS A 132 1.34 -5.11 -12.56
CA HIS A 132 1.14 -6.12 -13.59
C HIS A 132 -0.31 -6.25 -14.07
N SER A 133 -1.26 -5.58 -13.42
CA SER A 133 -2.65 -5.40 -13.87
C SER A 133 -2.95 -3.96 -14.27
N GLY A 134 -1.91 -3.15 -14.53
CA GLY A 134 -2.03 -1.80 -15.06
C GLY A 134 -2.10 -0.68 -14.02
N GLY A 135 -1.81 -0.96 -12.74
CA GLY A 135 -1.80 0.03 -11.66
C GLY A 135 -0.61 -0.13 -10.72
N SER A 136 -0.87 -0.43 -9.45
CA SER A 136 0.14 -0.59 -8.40
C SER A 136 -0.42 -1.30 -7.16
N GLY A 137 0.43 -1.78 -6.26
CA GLY A 137 -0.01 -2.28 -4.95
C GLY A 137 0.54 -3.65 -4.60
N ALA A 138 -0.18 -4.70 -4.97
CA ALA A 138 0.15 -6.08 -4.66
C ALA A 138 1.31 -6.63 -5.52
N PRO A 139 2.19 -7.45 -4.94
CA PRO A 139 3.30 -8.07 -5.66
C PRO A 139 2.81 -9.10 -6.68
N MET A 140 3.65 -9.36 -7.70
CA MET A 140 3.31 -10.22 -8.85
C MET A 140 2.85 -11.63 -8.43
N TRP A 141 3.47 -12.20 -7.39
CA TRP A 141 3.13 -13.54 -6.91
C TRP A 141 1.66 -13.69 -6.50
N THR A 142 0.98 -12.60 -6.15
CA THR A 142 -0.47 -12.63 -5.83
C THR A 142 -1.33 -12.95 -7.05
N LEU A 143 -0.90 -12.53 -8.24
CA LEU A 143 -1.57 -12.85 -9.50
C LEU A 143 -1.37 -14.34 -9.82
N TYR A 144 -0.15 -14.86 -9.65
CA TYR A 144 0.11 -16.29 -9.81
C TYR A 144 -0.66 -17.15 -8.80
N ALA A 145 -0.76 -16.70 -7.55
CA ALA A 145 -1.59 -17.35 -6.54
C ALA A 145 -3.06 -17.41 -6.95
N ALA A 146 -3.57 -16.37 -7.61
CA ALA A 146 -4.92 -16.33 -8.17
C ALA A 146 -5.07 -17.12 -9.49
N GLY A 147 -4.01 -17.79 -9.99
CA GLY A 147 -4.03 -18.58 -11.21
C GLY A 147 -3.89 -17.76 -12.50
N PHE A 148 -3.49 -16.48 -12.39
CA PHE A 148 -3.26 -15.63 -13.55
C PHE A 148 -1.83 -15.74 -14.08
N ASP A 149 -1.70 -15.57 -15.40
CA ASP A 149 -0.41 -15.30 -16.05
C ASP A 149 -0.41 -13.86 -16.60
N PRO A 150 0.29 -12.92 -15.94
CA PRO A 150 0.31 -11.52 -16.33
C PRO A 150 0.83 -11.23 -17.73
N ARG A 151 1.60 -12.16 -18.33
CA ARG A 151 2.14 -12.01 -19.69
C ARG A 151 1.06 -12.13 -20.77
N ASN A 152 -0.09 -12.72 -20.43
CA ASN A 152 -1.18 -12.96 -21.37
C ASN A 152 -2.32 -11.92 -21.26
N PHE A 153 -2.21 -10.94 -20.37
CA PHE A 153 -3.30 -9.98 -20.13
C PHE A 153 -3.64 -9.11 -21.33
N ASN A 154 -2.64 -8.75 -22.15
CA ASN A 154 -2.85 -8.01 -23.39
C ASN A 154 -3.59 -8.85 -24.45
N ILE A 155 -3.23 -10.12 -24.64
CA ILE A 155 -3.85 -11.01 -25.63
C ILE A 155 -5.28 -11.37 -25.19
N THR A 156 -5.47 -11.67 -23.90
CA THR A 156 -6.77 -12.03 -23.33
C THR A 156 -7.68 -10.85 -23.03
N GLN A 157 -7.16 -9.61 -23.12
CA GLN A 157 -7.84 -8.37 -22.71
C GLN A 157 -8.24 -8.35 -21.22
N ALA A 158 -7.63 -9.22 -20.40
CA ALA A 158 -7.97 -9.39 -19.00
C ALA A 158 -7.55 -8.17 -18.14
N ALA A 159 -6.54 -7.43 -18.56
CA ALA A 159 -6.16 -6.11 -18.04
C ALA A 159 -5.43 -5.30 -19.13
N LEU A 160 -5.53 -3.98 -19.06
CA LEU A 160 -4.75 -3.06 -19.88
C LEU A 160 -3.50 -2.64 -19.12
N VAL A 161 -2.32 -2.90 -19.67
CA VAL A 161 -1.03 -2.56 -19.07
C VAL A 161 -0.23 -1.74 -20.08
N GLN A 162 0.23 -0.55 -19.66
CA GLN A 162 0.76 0.46 -20.58
C GLN A 162 1.96 -0.04 -21.42
N ASN A 163 2.91 -0.73 -20.81
CA ASN A 163 4.08 -1.27 -21.52
C ASN A 163 3.78 -2.40 -22.52
N THR A 164 2.59 -3.00 -22.45
CA THR A 164 2.12 -3.99 -23.43
C THR A 164 1.18 -3.40 -24.47
N TYR A 165 0.88 -2.10 -24.36
CA TYR A 165 0.10 -1.39 -25.37
C TYR A 165 0.92 -1.25 -26.66
N PRO A 166 0.31 -1.34 -27.87
CA PRO A 166 1.07 -1.31 -29.13
C PRO A 166 2.01 -0.10 -29.27
N ASP A 167 1.61 1.05 -28.75
CA ASP A 167 2.44 2.23 -28.59
C ASP A 167 2.25 2.81 -27.17
N PRO A 168 3.15 2.50 -26.21
CA PRO A 168 3.00 2.95 -24.82
C PRO A 168 2.87 4.46 -24.64
N ALA A 169 3.38 5.26 -25.60
CA ALA A 169 3.28 6.72 -25.55
C ALA A 169 1.87 7.23 -25.90
N SER A 170 1.09 6.48 -26.67
CA SER A 170 -0.32 6.78 -26.99
C SER A 170 -1.32 6.11 -26.04
N PHE A 171 -0.85 5.46 -24.97
CA PHE A 171 -1.73 4.87 -23.95
C PHE A 171 -2.72 5.91 -23.41
N PRO A 172 -4.03 5.74 -23.61
CA PRO A 172 -4.99 6.81 -23.34
C PRO A 172 -5.01 7.22 -21.87
N LYS A 173 -5.02 8.53 -21.62
CA LYS A 173 -5.07 9.07 -20.25
C LYS A 173 -6.28 8.51 -19.50
N MET A 174 -6.06 8.12 -18.25
CA MET A 174 -7.08 7.59 -17.33
C MET A 174 -7.74 6.24 -17.72
N ILE A 175 -7.35 5.62 -18.84
CA ILE A 175 -7.92 4.33 -19.25
C ILE A 175 -7.61 3.21 -18.26
N TRP A 176 -6.53 3.33 -17.49
CA TRP A 176 -6.12 2.37 -16.45
C TRP A 176 -7.25 2.10 -15.45
N SER A 177 -8.07 3.09 -15.13
CA SER A 177 -9.17 2.93 -14.16
C SER A 177 -10.26 1.96 -14.65
N THR A 178 -10.37 1.76 -15.98
CA THR A 178 -11.26 0.75 -16.55
C THR A 178 -10.84 -0.68 -16.20
N ASN A 179 -9.60 -0.91 -15.74
CA ASN A 179 -9.18 -2.23 -15.26
C ASN A 179 -10.00 -2.67 -14.04
N TYR A 180 -10.55 -1.75 -13.23
CA TYR A 180 -11.45 -2.11 -12.13
C TYR A 180 -12.68 -2.93 -12.58
N THR A 181 -13.08 -2.82 -13.84
CA THR A 181 -14.20 -3.59 -14.41
C THR A 181 -13.74 -4.76 -15.29
N ARG A 182 -12.45 -5.04 -15.38
CA ARG A 182 -11.90 -6.16 -16.16
C ARG A 182 -11.67 -7.39 -15.30
N LEU A 183 -11.51 -8.52 -16.00
CA LEU A 183 -11.41 -9.85 -15.42
C LEU A 183 -10.42 -9.93 -14.25
N VAL A 184 -9.19 -9.45 -14.44
CA VAL A 184 -8.14 -9.60 -13.42
C VAL A 184 -8.53 -8.93 -12.11
N CYS A 185 -8.87 -7.63 -12.14
CA CYS A 185 -9.21 -6.89 -10.93
C CYS A 185 -10.51 -7.42 -10.31
N GLN A 186 -11.55 -7.65 -11.11
CA GLN A 186 -12.82 -8.17 -10.58
C GLN A 186 -12.64 -9.51 -9.86
N THR A 187 -11.90 -10.44 -10.47
CA THR A 187 -11.65 -11.76 -9.90
C THR A 187 -10.75 -11.67 -8.68
N ILE A 188 -9.60 -11.00 -8.74
CA ILE A 188 -8.64 -11.03 -7.62
C ILE A 188 -9.17 -10.34 -6.37
N PHE A 189 -9.91 -9.23 -6.51
CA PHE A 189 -10.61 -8.63 -5.36
C PHE A 189 -11.71 -9.55 -4.82
N THR A 190 -12.40 -10.30 -5.68
CA THR A 190 -13.39 -11.30 -5.23
C THR A 190 -12.73 -12.42 -4.44
N LEU A 191 -11.57 -12.92 -4.90
CA LEU A 191 -10.81 -13.94 -4.19
C LEU A 191 -10.25 -13.40 -2.86
N PHE A 192 -9.75 -12.15 -2.85
CA PHE A 192 -9.23 -11.51 -1.66
C PHE A 192 -10.29 -11.29 -0.59
N TRP A 193 -11.52 -10.90 -0.95
CA TRP A 193 -12.57 -10.60 0.02
C TRP A 193 -13.49 -11.78 0.36
N ALA A 194 -13.79 -12.64 -0.62
CA ALA A 194 -14.79 -13.70 -0.51
C ALA A 194 -14.36 -15.01 -1.22
N GLY A 195 -13.06 -15.28 -1.29
CA GLY A 195 -12.53 -16.51 -1.90
C GLY A 195 -13.09 -17.80 -1.29
N LYS A 196 -13.51 -17.81 -0.01
CA LYS A 196 -14.17 -18.98 0.59
C LYS A 196 -15.54 -19.27 -0.01
N ASP A 197 -16.28 -18.23 -0.38
CA ASP A 197 -17.62 -18.37 -0.96
C ASP A 197 -17.55 -18.65 -2.47
N PHE A 198 -16.74 -17.88 -3.19
CA PHE A 198 -16.68 -17.93 -4.66
C PHE A 198 -15.68 -18.96 -5.20
N ALA A 199 -14.66 -19.32 -4.41
CA ALA A 199 -13.63 -20.27 -4.81
C ALA A 199 -13.22 -21.20 -3.63
N PRO A 200 -14.17 -21.94 -3.01
CA PRO A 200 -13.90 -22.75 -1.81
C PRO A 200 -12.80 -23.80 -2.02
N LYS A 201 -12.61 -24.25 -3.26
CA LYS A 201 -11.59 -25.25 -3.64
C LYS A 201 -10.23 -24.65 -4.00
N ALA A 202 -10.11 -23.32 -4.07
CA ALA A 202 -8.83 -22.66 -4.31
C ALA A 202 -8.01 -22.69 -3.02
N ILE A 203 -7.27 -23.77 -2.84
CA ILE A 203 -6.44 -24.04 -1.65
C ILE A 203 -4.96 -23.93 -2.04
N ILE A 204 -4.22 -23.08 -1.34
CA ILE A 204 -2.77 -22.87 -1.48
C ILE A 204 -2.12 -23.18 -0.14
N ASN A 205 -1.18 -24.12 -0.12
CA ASN A 205 -0.47 -24.54 1.10
C ASN A 205 -1.43 -24.85 2.27
N GLY A 206 -2.54 -25.53 1.98
CA GLY A 206 -3.56 -25.90 2.96
C GLY A 206 -4.50 -24.77 3.41
N LYS A 207 -4.40 -23.56 2.84
CA LYS A 207 -5.26 -22.41 3.15
C LYS A 207 -6.11 -22.01 1.95
N ASN A 208 -7.35 -21.57 2.17
CA ASN A 208 -8.12 -20.96 1.08
C ASN A 208 -7.44 -19.68 0.58
N ILE A 209 -7.55 -19.39 -0.72
CA ILE A 209 -6.97 -18.20 -1.37
C ILE A 209 -7.26 -16.89 -0.64
N GLN A 210 -8.47 -16.74 -0.06
CA GLN A 210 -8.84 -15.58 0.74
C GLN A 210 -7.92 -15.43 1.96
N ASP A 211 -7.80 -16.48 2.77
CA ASP A 211 -6.95 -16.48 3.98
C ASP A 211 -5.47 -16.38 3.63
N PHE A 212 -5.08 -16.98 2.50
CA PHE A 212 -3.71 -16.90 2.00
C PHE A 212 -3.34 -15.44 1.68
N LEU A 213 -4.11 -14.78 0.81
CA LEU A 213 -3.81 -13.40 0.40
C LEU A 213 -3.99 -12.40 1.56
N GLN A 214 -5.10 -12.48 2.30
CA GLN A 214 -5.33 -11.59 3.46
C GLN A 214 -4.26 -11.80 4.54
N GLY A 215 -3.91 -13.06 4.83
CA GLY A 215 -2.91 -13.40 5.82
C GLY A 215 -1.53 -12.82 5.48
N HIS A 216 -1.09 -12.94 4.23
CA HIS A 216 0.19 -12.39 3.78
C HIS A 216 0.19 -10.85 3.75
N PHE A 217 -0.86 -10.22 3.21
CA PHE A 217 -1.00 -8.76 3.23
C PHE A 217 -0.94 -8.19 4.65
N ILE A 218 -1.75 -8.74 5.57
CA ILE A 218 -1.78 -8.32 6.97
C ILE A 218 -0.44 -8.57 7.64
N ALA A 219 0.21 -9.70 7.37
CA ALA A 219 1.52 -10.02 7.95
C ALA A 219 2.61 -9.06 7.46
N ALA A 220 2.62 -8.68 6.18
CA ALA A 220 3.56 -7.72 5.61
C ALA A 220 3.37 -6.32 6.24
N VAL A 221 2.14 -5.82 6.31
CA VAL A 221 1.84 -4.52 6.95
C VAL A 221 2.17 -4.56 8.45
N LYS A 222 1.83 -5.66 9.14
CA LYS A 222 2.19 -5.87 10.54
C LYS A 222 3.70 -5.87 10.76
N HIS A 223 4.47 -6.46 9.84
CA HIS A 223 5.92 -6.49 9.92
C HIS A 223 6.50 -5.07 9.84
N LEU A 224 6.05 -4.25 8.87
CA LEU A 224 6.44 -2.84 8.81
C LEU A 224 6.06 -2.09 10.09
N ALA A 225 4.85 -2.27 10.60
CA ALA A 225 4.40 -1.63 11.85
C ALA A 225 5.26 -2.03 13.05
N LYS A 226 5.60 -3.33 13.16
CA LYS A 226 6.51 -3.84 14.18
C LYS A 226 7.88 -3.19 14.09
N ARG A 227 8.47 -3.09 12.89
CA ARG A 227 9.78 -2.44 12.70
C ARG A 227 9.76 -0.95 13.05
N ILE A 228 8.65 -0.26 12.76
CA ILE A 228 8.44 1.15 13.18
C ILE A 228 8.31 1.28 14.70
N HIS A 229 7.62 0.35 15.36
CA HIS A 229 7.54 0.30 16.82
C HIS A 229 8.92 0.06 17.46
N GLU A 230 9.67 -0.93 16.96
CA GLU A 230 11.01 -1.30 17.43
C GLU A 230 12.03 -0.16 17.24
N ALA A 231 11.80 0.75 16.29
CA ALA A 231 12.61 1.96 16.13
C ALA A 231 12.54 2.87 17.38
N GLY A 232 11.48 2.77 18.18
CA GLY A 232 11.33 3.37 19.50
C GLY A 232 10.99 4.87 19.52
N ASP A 233 11.09 5.55 18.38
CA ASP A 233 10.96 7.01 18.27
C ASP A 233 9.98 7.47 17.18
N LEU A 234 9.14 6.58 16.64
CA LEU A 234 8.29 6.89 15.50
C LEU A 234 6.80 6.70 15.77
N GLU A 235 6.42 5.55 16.31
CA GLU A 235 5.03 5.21 16.62
C GLU A 235 4.45 6.17 17.67
N ASN A 236 3.22 6.64 17.46
CA ASN A 236 2.52 7.60 18.31
C ASN A 236 3.19 8.98 18.45
N GLU A 237 4.30 9.20 17.74
CA GLU A 237 5.01 10.48 17.65
C GLU A 237 4.83 11.10 16.26
N VAL A 238 5.50 10.57 15.23
CA VAL A 238 5.38 11.06 13.86
C VAL A 238 4.35 10.24 13.08
N VAL A 239 4.31 8.92 13.32
CA VAL A 239 3.27 8.02 12.79
C VAL A 239 2.09 8.02 13.74
N ILE A 240 0.97 8.60 13.31
CA ILE A 240 -0.24 8.76 14.14
C ILE A 240 -1.38 7.81 13.76
N GLY A 241 -1.23 7.05 12.68
CA GLY A 241 -2.26 6.11 12.27
C GLY A 241 -1.93 5.37 10.98
N TRP A 242 -2.79 4.40 10.69
CA TRP A 242 -2.72 3.51 9.54
C TRP A 242 -4.08 3.49 8.85
N GLU A 243 -4.09 3.51 7.53
CA GLU A 243 -5.25 3.13 6.74
C GLU A 243 -5.29 1.60 6.59
N SER A 244 -6.48 1.03 6.40
CA SER A 244 -6.62 -0.41 6.19
C SER A 244 -6.08 -0.84 4.82
N ILE A 245 -6.51 -0.14 3.77
CA ILE A 245 -6.08 -0.31 2.37
C ILE A 245 -6.63 0.87 1.55
N ASN A 246 -5.88 1.36 0.56
CA ASN A 246 -6.36 2.40 -0.35
C ASN A 246 -7.52 1.89 -1.22
N GLU A 247 -8.59 2.68 -1.32
CA GLU A 247 -9.71 2.53 -2.26
C GLU A 247 -10.12 1.07 -2.54
N PRO A 248 -10.56 0.32 -1.52
CA PRO A 248 -10.88 -1.10 -1.70
C PRO A 248 -11.94 -1.30 -2.77
N ASN A 249 -11.61 -2.06 -3.80
CA ASN A 249 -12.58 -2.41 -4.84
C ASN A 249 -13.42 -3.62 -4.41
N ARG A 250 -14.70 -3.60 -4.79
CA ARG A 250 -15.66 -4.65 -4.41
C ARG A 250 -15.53 -5.97 -5.15
N GLY A 251 -14.72 -6.05 -6.21
CA GLY A 251 -14.72 -7.19 -7.12
C GLY A 251 -16.12 -7.40 -7.72
N LEU A 252 -16.57 -8.65 -7.77
CA LEU A 252 -17.92 -9.05 -8.21
C LEU A 252 -18.96 -8.96 -7.07
N GLY A 253 -18.85 -7.94 -6.21
CA GLY A 253 -19.78 -7.71 -5.08
C GLY A 253 -19.33 -8.30 -3.74
N ALA A 254 -18.11 -8.81 -3.64
CA ALA A 254 -17.55 -9.49 -2.47
C ALA A 254 -17.34 -8.56 -1.24
N LEU A 255 -16.92 -7.30 -1.45
CA LEU A 255 -16.62 -6.37 -0.35
C LEU A 255 -17.86 -5.97 0.47
N VAL A 256 -19.05 -5.98 -0.13
CA VAL A 256 -20.30 -5.56 0.51
C VAL A 256 -20.65 -6.46 1.71
N ARG A 257 -20.17 -7.71 1.73
CA ARG A 257 -20.41 -8.64 2.85
C ARG A 257 -19.58 -8.32 4.10
N LEU A 258 -18.40 -7.70 3.97
CA LEU A 258 -17.52 -7.31 5.08
C LEU A 258 -17.95 -5.98 5.73
N LEU A 259 -18.41 -5.01 4.93
CA LEU A 259 -18.85 -3.69 5.43
C LEU A 259 -20.26 -3.70 6.03
N LEU A 260 -21.06 -4.74 5.79
CA LEU A 260 -22.39 -4.93 6.37
C LEU A 260 -22.41 -5.89 7.58
N GLY A 261 -21.25 -6.40 8.01
CA GLY A 261 -21.08 -6.97 9.34
C GLY A 261 -21.16 -5.86 10.41
N PRO A 262 -21.40 -6.19 11.69
CA PRO A 262 -21.45 -5.18 12.74
C PRO A 262 -20.18 -4.33 12.70
N LEU A 263 -20.37 -3.00 12.63
CA LEU A 263 -19.36 -1.93 12.48
C LEU A 263 -18.26 -1.92 13.55
N GLU A 264 -18.23 -2.90 14.45
CA GLU A 264 -17.31 -2.99 15.59
C GLU A 264 -15.89 -3.40 15.17
N THR A 265 -15.65 -3.85 13.94
CA THR A 265 -14.34 -4.39 13.53
C THR A 265 -13.45 -3.46 12.70
N LEU A 266 -13.84 -2.19 12.47
CA LEU A 266 -12.86 -1.19 12.02
C LEU A 266 -12.02 -0.71 13.23
N VAL A 267 -11.24 -1.64 13.77
CA VAL A 267 -10.33 -1.36 14.86
C VAL A 267 -9.18 -0.54 14.29
N LEU A 268 -9.18 0.77 14.58
CA LEU A 268 -7.95 1.52 14.75
C LEU A 268 -7.10 0.71 15.73
N ALA A 269 -6.15 -0.07 15.20
CA ALA A 269 -5.24 -0.85 16.01
C ALA A 269 -4.40 0.13 16.84
N LYS A 270 -4.80 0.36 18.09
CA LYS A 270 -3.85 0.57 19.18
C LYS A 270 -3.04 -0.71 19.27
N LEU A 271 -1.93 -0.78 18.53
CA LEU A 271 -0.88 -1.77 18.77
C LEU A 271 -0.22 -1.37 20.09
N GLY A 272 -0.76 -1.86 21.20
CA GLY A 272 -0.29 -1.46 22.51
C GLY A 272 -1.14 -1.97 23.64
N GLU A 273 -1.51 -3.25 23.62
CA GLU A 273 -1.86 -3.98 24.83
C GLU A 273 -1.61 -5.49 24.61
N THR A 274 -0.78 -6.02 25.49
CA THR A 274 -0.20 -7.36 25.56
C THR A 274 -1.23 -8.46 25.88
N CYS A 275 -1.01 -9.65 25.33
CA CYS A 275 -1.02 -10.88 26.13
C CYS A 275 0.44 -11.27 26.40
#